data_AF-A0A916I5J9-F1
#
_entry.id   AF-A0A916I5J9-F1
#
_cell.length_a   1.000
_cell.length_b   1.000
_cell.length_c   1.000
_cell.angle_alpha   90.00
_cell.angle_beta   90.00
_cell.angle_gamma   90.00
#
_symmetry.space_group_name_H-M   'P 1'
#
loop_
_entity.id
_entity.type
_entity.pdbx_description
1 polymer ?
#
loop_
_entity_poly.entity_id
_entity_poly.type
_entity_poly.pdbx_seq_one_letter_code
_entity_poly.pdbx_strand_id
1 'polypeptide(L)'
;MFIKILQIIAVVATILTGLVSLVNPRGVEGFTGLTAPGVRGITEIRSILGGVFIGLGIAVFLLGTRETYQMLGITYLAIGVVRLVSIFLDKSSVQSNWISFAVEIIFGVLLLVPA
;
A
#
# COMPACT_ATOMS: atom_id res chain seq x y z
N MET A 1 15.49 -6.02 -16.98
CA MET A 1 14.57 -7.19 -17.05
C MET A 1 14.19 -7.74 -15.67
N PHE A 2 15.13 -8.21 -14.83
CA PHE A 2 14.81 -8.73 -13.49
C PHE A 2 14.13 -7.69 -12.58
N ILE A 3 14.67 -6.46 -12.50
CA ILE A 3 14.08 -5.36 -11.72
C ILE A 3 12.66 -5.05 -12.20
N LYS A 4 12.43 -5.05 -13.52
CA LYS A 4 11.10 -4.82 -14.09
C LYS A 4 10.07 -5.85 -13.64
N ILE A 5 10.45 -7.12 -13.54
CA ILE A 5 9.58 -8.18 -13.03
C ILE A 5 9.22 -7.91 -11.57
N LEU A 6 10.20 -7.56 -10.74
CA LEU A 6 9.96 -7.21 -9.33
C LEU A 6 9.05 -5.99 -9.20
N GLN A 7 9.22 -4.97 -10.03
CA GLN A 7 8.34 -3.80 -10.05
C GLN A 7 6.89 -4.17 -10.43
N ILE A 8 6.71 -5.04 -11.41
CA ILE A 8 5.38 -5.55 -11.78
C ILE A 8 4.76 -6.32 -10.61
N ILE A 9 5.53 -7.16 -9.92
CA ILE A 9 5.07 -7.87 -8.72
C ILE A 9 4.62 -6.89 -7.64
N ALA A 10 5.38 -5.82 -7.38
CA ALA A 10 5.00 -4.80 -6.40
C ALA A 10 3.68 -4.08 -6.78
N VAL A 11 3.51 -3.73 -8.06
CA VAL A 11 2.26 -3.14 -8.57
C VAL A 11 1.09 -4.11 -8.40
N VAL A 12 1.26 -5.38 -8.78
CA VAL A 12 0.21 -6.41 -8.63
C VAL A 12 -0.12 -6.63 -7.16
N ALA A 13 0.87 -6.71 -6.27
CA ALA A 13 0.66 -6.84 -4.84
C ALA A 13 -0.09 -5.64 -4.24
N THR A 14 0.15 -4.43 -4.75
CA THR A 14 -0.61 -3.22 -4.39
C THR A 14 -2.09 -3.41 -4.74
N ILE A 15 -2.39 -3.83 -5.97
CA ILE A 15 -3.77 -4.07 -6.44
C ILE A 15 -4.43 -5.16 -5.61
N LEU A 16 -3.74 -6.27 -5.36
CA LEU A 16 -4.28 -7.38 -4.57
C LEU A 16 -4.61 -6.95 -3.14
N THR A 17 -3.75 -6.14 -2.51
CA THR A 17 -4.01 -5.58 -1.18
C THR A 17 -5.27 -4.70 -1.18
N GLY A 18 -5.45 -3.90 -2.22
CA GLY A 18 -6.67 -3.12 -2.42
C GLY A 18 -7.91 -4.00 -2.66
N LEU A 19 -7.79 -5.06 -3.46
CA LEU A 19 -8.90 -6.00 -3.71
C LEU A 19 -9.33 -6.73 -2.42
N VAL A 20 -8.39 -7.15 -1.58
CA VAL A 20 -8.71 -7.73 -0.27
C VAL A 20 -9.48 -6.72 0.58
N SER A 21 -9.03 -5.47 0.64
CA SER A 21 -9.71 -4.39 1.40
C SER A 21 -11.10 -4.05 0.84
N LEU A 22 -11.28 -4.16 -0.48
CA LEU A 22 -12.56 -3.92 -1.14
C LEU A 22 -13.58 -5.04 -0.87
N VAL A 23 -13.16 -6.29 -1.07
CA VAL A 23 -14.04 -7.47 -0.99
C VAL A 23 -14.26 -7.91 0.46
N ASN A 24 -13.21 -7.92 1.27
CA ASN A 24 -13.24 -8.34 2.68
C ASN A 24 -12.69 -7.24 3.62
N PRO A 25 -13.45 -6.14 3.81
CA PRO A 25 -13.00 -4.99 4.59
C PRO A 25 -12.80 -5.27 6.09
N ARG A 26 -13.46 -6.30 6.65
CA ARG A 26 -13.22 -6.70 8.05
C ARG A 26 -12.03 -7.65 8.20
N GLY A 27 -11.63 -8.33 7.13
CA GLY A 27 -10.47 -9.23 7.14
C GLY A 27 -9.14 -8.50 7.34
N VAL A 28 -9.06 -7.22 7.02
CA VAL A 28 -7.83 -6.42 7.19
C VAL A 28 -7.66 -5.86 8.61
N GLU A 29 -8.68 -5.95 9.47
CA GLU A 29 -8.64 -5.44 10.84
C GLU A 29 -7.56 -6.12 11.68
N GLY A 30 -7.38 -7.44 11.56
CA GLY A 30 -6.36 -8.18 12.31
C GLY A 30 -4.92 -7.78 11.99
N PHE A 31 -4.67 -7.22 10.80
CA PHE A 31 -3.34 -6.75 10.42
C PHE A 31 -3.17 -5.24 10.67
N THR A 32 -4.18 -4.45 10.31
CA THR A 32 -4.13 -2.98 10.38
C THR A 32 -4.50 -2.40 11.74
N GLY A 33 -5.23 -3.16 12.57
CA GLY A 33 -5.88 -2.64 13.78
C GLY A 33 -7.05 -1.69 13.52
N LEU A 34 -7.42 -1.45 12.24
CA LEU A 34 -8.47 -0.52 11.87
C LEU A 34 -9.84 -1.19 12.00
N THR A 35 -10.60 -0.79 13.02
CA THR A 35 -11.95 -1.29 13.26
C THR A 35 -13.00 -0.49 12.50
N ALA A 36 -14.04 -1.17 12.01
CA ALA A 36 -15.16 -0.55 11.28
C ALA A 36 -16.51 -0.90 11.93
N PRO A 37 -16.93 -0.18 12.99
CA PRO A 37 -18.10 -0.55 13.79
C PRO A 37 -19.43 -0.43 13.02
N GLY A 38 -19.49 0.31 11.91
CA GLY A 38 -20.69 0.48 11.10
C GLY A 38 -20.42 0.50 9.59
N VAL A 39 -21.51 0.48 8.80
CA VAL A 39 -21.44 0.45 7.33
C VAL A 39 -20.70 1.65 6.73
N ARG A 40 -20.69 2.80 7.42
CA ARG A 40 -19.92 3.97 7.00
C ARG A 40 -18.41 3.72 7.07
N GLY A 41 -17.92 3.10 8.14
CA GLY A 41 -16.50 2.75 8.29
C GLY A 41 -16.07 1.67 7.31
N ILE A 42 -16.95 0.70 7.01
CA ILE A 42 -16.72 -0.28 5.94
C ILE A 42 -16.51 0.42 4.60
N THR A 43 -17.28 1.48 4.33
CA THR A 43 -17.15 2.26 3.10
C THR A 43 -15.80 2.96 3.03
N GLU A 44 -15.28 3.48 4.14
CA GLU A 44 -13.94 4.10 4.19
C GLU A 44 -12.82 3.09 3.92
N ILE A 45 -12.90 1.88 4.48
CA ILE A 45 -11.94 0.81 4.17
C ILE A 45 -11.99 0.48 2.68
N ARG A 46 -13.19 0.33 2.11
CA ARG A 46 -13.36 0.02 0.69
C ARG A 46 -12.86 1.14 -0.23
N SER A 47 -13.11 2.40 0.09
CA SER A 47 -12.72 3.53 -0.75
C SER A 47 -11.22 3.83 -0.65
N ILE A 48 -10.69 3.96 0.57
CA ILE A 48 -9.31 4.37 0.82
C ILE A 48 -8.36 3.17 0.72
N LEU A 49 -8.55 2.13 1.54
CA LEU A 49 -7.64 0.98 1.51
C LEU A 49 -7.86 0.12 0.25
N GLY A 50 -9.09 0.06 -0.25
CA GLY A 50 -9.42 -0.66 -1.48
C GLY A 50 -9.18 0.15 -2.75
N GLY A 51 -10.05 1.12 -2.99
CA GLY A 51 -10.13 1.89 -4.23
C GLY A 51 -8.83 2.61 -4.58
N VAL A 52 -8.17 3.26 -3.62
CA VAL A 52 -6.91 3.98 -3.90
C VAL A 52 -5.80 3.01 -4.32
N PHE A 53 -5.64 1.88 -3.63
CA PHE A 53 -4.58 0.91 -3.95
C PHE A 53 -4.82 0.24 -5.31
N ILE A 54 -6.07 -0.11 -5.61
CA ILE A 54 -6.47 -0.63 -6.92
C ILE A 54 -6.22 0.43 -8.00
N GLY A 55 -6.69 1.65 -7.79
CA GLY A 55 -6.61 2.74 -8.76
C GLY A 55 -5.15 3.12 -9.08
N LEU A 56 -4.31 3.28 -8.07
CA LEU A 56 -2.90 3.58 -8.25
C LEU A 56 -2.17 2.46 -8.99
N GLY A 57 -2.42 1.20 -8.64
CA GLY A 57 -1.80 0.06 -9.32
C GLY A 57 -2.26 -0.09 -10.77
N ILE A 58 -3.56 0.06 -11.05
CA ILE A 58 -4.10 0.04 -12.41
C ILE A 58 -3.54 1.20 -13.24
N ALA A 59 -3.42 2.41 -12.67
CA ALA A 59 -2.89 3.57 -13.37
C ALA A 59 -1.47 3.34 -13.91
N VAL A 60 -0.65 2.57 -13.19
CA VAL A 60 0.70 2.18 -13.66
C VAL A 60 0.62 1.41 -14.98
N PHE A 61 -0.34 0.50 -15.12
CA PHE A 61 -0.50 -0.29 -16.35
C PHE A 61 -1.20 0.48 -17.46
N LEU A 62 -2.20 1.29 -17.14
CA LEU A 62 -2.96 2.06 -18.14
C LEU A 62 -2.13 3.17 -18.78
N LEU A 63 -1.35 3.88 -17.97
CA LEU A 63 -0.53 4.99 -18.47
C LEU A 63 0.82 4.50 -18.99
N GLY A 64 1.36 3.42 -18.41
CA GLY A 64 2.51 2.71 -18.96
C GLY A 64 3.81 3.51 -19.00
N THR A 65 3.90 4.63 -18.28
CA THR A 65 5.10 5.48 -18.26
C THR A 65 5.98 5.18 -17.04
N ARG A 66 7.22 5.65 -17.05
CA ARG A 66 8.13 5.47 -15.92
C ARG A 66 7.67 6.26 -14.69
N GLU A 67 7.10 7.43 -14.93
CA GLU A 67 6.66 8.39 -13.92
C GLU A 67 5.54 7.79 -13.05
N THR A 68 4.71 6.90 -13.58
CA THR A 68 3.67 6.23 -12.78
C THR A 68 4.23 5.20 -11.80
N TYR A 69 5.30 4.47 -12.18
CA TYR A 69 6.02 3.62 -11.22
C TYR A 69 6.65 4.49 -10.13
N GLN A 70 7.29 5.61 -10.52
CA GLN A 70 7.92 6.52 -9.56
C GLN A 70 6.89 7.15 -8.61
N MET A 71 5.73 7.57 -9.11
CA MET A 71 4.65 8.11 -8.30
C MET A 71 4.17 7.09 -7.24
N LEU A 72 3.99 5.82 -7.64
CA LEU A 72 3.63 4.77 -6.70
C LEU A 72 4.75 4.53 -5.67
N GLY A 73 6.01 4.53 -6.11
CA GLY A 73 7.16 4.41 -5.22
C GLY A 73 7.27 5.55 -4.20
N ILE A 74 7.10 6.80 -4.64
CA ILE A 74 7.06 7.99 -3.78
C ILE A 74 5.92 7.88 -2.77
N THR A 75 4.75 7.40 -3.21
CA THR A 75 3.59 7.19 -2.34
C THR A 75 3.94 6.20 -1.22
N TYR A 76 4.53 5.05 -1.56
CA TYR A 76 4.96 4.06 -0.57
C TYR A 76 6.00 4.62 0.42
N LEU A 77 7.00 5.36 -0.05
CA LEU A 77 7.98 6.01 0.83
C LEU A 77 7.35 7.06 1.75
N ALA A 78 6.43 7.87 1.22
CA ALA A 78 5.71 8.87 2.01
C ALA A 78 4.92 8.20 3.15
N ILE A 79 4.19 7.11 2.86
CA ILE A 79 3.47 6.36 3.89
C ILE A 79 4.47 5.76 4.89
N GLY A 80 5.59 5.19 4.42
CA GLY A 80 6.65 4.63 5.28
C GLY A 80 7.26 5.64 6.24
N VAL A 81 7.54 6.87 5.78
CA VAL A 81 8.05 7.95 6.63
C VAL A 81 7.03 8.32 7.71
N VAL A 82 5.76 8.55 7.32
CA VAL A 82 4.70 8.88 8.27
C VAL A 82 4.52 7.75 9.28
N ARG A 83 4.46 6.50 8.82
CA ARG A 83 4.33 5.33 9.69
C ARG A 83 5.50 5.20 10.67
N LEU A 84 6.74 5.37 10.21
CA LEU A 84 7.91 5.28 11.07
C LEU A 84 7.81 6.30 12.21
N VAL A 85 7.49 7.55 11.88
CA VAL A 85 7.30 8.61 12.89
C VAL A 85 6.15 8.26 13.83
N SER A 86 4.99 7.84 13.32
CA SER A 86 3.82 7.43 14.11
C SER A 86 4.09 6.26 15.05
N ILE A 87 4.91 5.27 14.66
CA ILE A 87 5.28 4.14 15.54
C ILE A 87 5.87 4.64 16.87
N PHE A 88 6.71 5.67 16.81
CA PHE A 88 7.33 6.24 18.01
C PHE A 88 6.42 7.24 18.73
N LEU A 89 5.73 8.11 17.99
CA LEU A 89 4.84 9.12 18.58
C LEU A 89 3.64 8.48 19.28
N ASP A 90 2.98 7.53 18.62
CA ASP A 90 1.74 6.90 19.09
C ASP A 90 2.01 5.64 19.91
N LYS A 91 3.29 5.29 20.12
CA LYS A 91 3.75 4.06 20.80
C LYS A 91 3.16 2.78 20.20
N SER A 92 2.85 2.79 18.90
CA SER A 92 2.23 1.68 18.17
C SER A 92 3.26 0.69 17.61
N SER A 93 4.27 0.33 18.42
CA SER A 93 5.33 -0.61 18.06
C SER A 93 4.82 -2.05 18.17
N VAL A 94 4.08 -2.47 17.14
CA VAL A 94 3.53 -3.82 17.00
C VAL A 94 4.04 -4.47 15.73
N GLN A 95 4.08 -5.81 15.71
CA GLN A 95 4.68 -6.56 14.61
C GLN A 95 4.10 -6.21 13.24
N SER A 96 2.78 -6.09 13.11
CA SER A 96 2.14 -5.78 11.83
C SER A 96 2.52 -4.40 11.29
N ASN A 97 2.74 -3.42 12.17
CA ASN A 97 3.13 -2.07 11.79
C ASN A 97 4.57 -2.06 11.23
N TRP A 98 5.49 -2.80 11.86
CA TRP A 98 6.86 -2.98 11.36
C TRP A 98 6.92 -3.76 10.05
N ILE A 99 6.08 -4.80 9.87
CA ILE A 99 5.95 -5.52 8.59
C ILE A 99 5.49 -4.54 7.50
N SER A 100 4.48 -3.73 7.80
CA SER A 100 3.95 -2.79 6.83
C SER A 100 4.98 -1.71 6.46
N PHE A 101 5.75 -1.21 7.44
CA PHE A 101 6.88 -0.31 7.19
C PHE A 101 7.95 -0.94 6.29
N ALA A 102 8.33 -2.19 6.54
CA ALA A 102 9.31 -2.89 5.71
C ALA A 102 8.82 -3.00 4.25
N VAL A 103 7.55 -3.36 4.04
CA VAL A 103 6.94 -3.42 2.70
C VAL A 103 6.98 -2.06 2.01
N GLU A 104 6.67 -0.98 2.73
CA GLU A 104 6.68 0.38 2.20
C GLU A 104 8.06 0.81 1.71
N ILE A 105 9.11 0.54 2.50
CA ILE A 105 10.48 0.87 2.10
C ILE A 105 10.91 0.00 0.91
N ILE A 106 10.64 -1.31 0.94
CA ILE A 106 11.02 -2.21 -0.15
C ILE A 106 10.33 -1.81 -1.45
N PHE A 107 9.00 -1.63 -1.44
CA PHE A 107 8.24 -1.26 -2.63
C PHE A 107 8.60 0.14 -3.09
N GLY A 108 8.70 1.09 -2.16
CA GLY A 108 9.06 2.46 -2.43
C GLY A 108 10.40 2.60 -3.14
N VAL A 109 11.45 1.95 -2.64
CA VAL A 109 12.77 1.95 -3.28
C VAL A 109 12.73 1.20 -4.60
N LEU A 110 12.16 -0.01 -4.63
CA LEU A 110 12.13 -0.86 -5.82
C LEU A 110 11.47 -0.18 -7.03
N LEU A 111 10.40 0.57 -6.81
CA LEU A 111 9.65 1.27 -7.86
C LEU A 111 10.35 2.54 -8.38
N LEU A 112 11.38 3.04 -7.69
CA LEU A 112 12.16 4.21 -8.11
C LEU A 112 13.42 3.85 -8.89
N VAL A 113 13.94 2.63 -8.72
CA VAL A 113 15.15 2.15 -9.39
C VAL A 113 14.90 2.00 -10.91
N PRO A 114 15.86 2.38 -11.78
CA PRO A 114 15.78 2.11 -13.22
C PRO A 114 15.69 0.59 -13.51
N ALA A 115 14.87 0.18 -14.50
CA ALA A 115 14.51 -1.23 -14.73
C ALA A 115 14.77 -1.75 -16.15
#